data_AF-B0C9T3-F1
#
_entry.id   AF-B0C9T3-F1
#
_cell.length_a   1.000
_cell.length_b   1.000
_cell.length_c   1.000
_cell.angle_alpha   90.00
_cell.angle_beta   90.00
_cell.angle_gamma   90.00
#
_symmetry.space_group_name_H-M   'P 1'
#
loop_
_entity.id
_entity.type
_entity.pdbx_description
1 polymer ?
#
loop_
_entity_poly.entity_id
_entity_poly.type
_entity_poly.pdbx_seq_one_letter_code
_entity_poly.pdbx_strand_id
1 'polypeptide(L)'
;MSLSPEQKQELATQVDFESGIFSTIDSESPTFLKKLELIQYWYEEESAQLEQDFPATVQIQRNVELEGTGSSRFIKLQLDGVFFEVDTPDAISVILRLRSKLPKGYMPITLDFQRREELLKEDFEEALGNSAERSLIGVVKLDDHFQIVQFFGTAAGNYELSNVDIINKLHAWEKLCDFEIMGGGGDTLELAFKTLPEDRLAFAEDVYDFCPDLMDQGYVGPPLGEGATMEDYAEAMDEQTIEDLVDYLERNMAVGFWWD
;
A
#
# COMPACT_ATOMS: atom_id res chain seq x y z
N MET A 1 -24.45 22.95 6.73
CA MET A 1 -24.89 24.01 5.80
C MET A 1 -24.20 23.76 4.47
N SER A 2 -24.95 23.61 3.38
CA SER A 2 -24.39 23.42 2.04
C SER A 2 -23.79 24.74 1.53
N LEU A 3 -22.58 24.67 0.97
CA LEU A 3 -21.95 25.83 0.32
C LEU A 3 -22.73 26.23 -0.93
N SER A 4 -22.78 27.53 -1.21
CA SER A 4 -23.38 28.06 -2.44
C SER A 4 -22.53 27.73 -3.67
N PRO A 5 -23.11 27.73 -4.88
CA PRO A 5 -22.36 27.53 -6.13
C PRO A 5 -21.17 28.49 -6.31
N GLU A 6 -21.30 29.78 -5.95
CA GLU A 6 -20.17 30.71 -6.04
C GLU A 6 -19.07 30.40 -5.01
N GLN A 7 -19.42 29.99 -3.79
CA GLN A 7 -18.45 29.57 -2.78
C GLN A 7 -17.67 28.32 -3.20
N LYS A 8 -18.32 27.42 -3.95
CA LYS A 8 -17.71 26.21 -4.52
C LYS A 8 -16.73 26.55 -5.64
N GLN A 9 -17.06 27.52 -6.51
CA GLN A 9 -16.22 27.95 -7.62
C GLN A 9 -15.01 28.77 -7.15
N GLU A 10 -15.17 29.62 -6.14
CA GLU A 10 -14.10 30.39 -5.53
C GLU A 10 -13.04 29.48 -4.86
N LEU A 11 -13.48 28.40 -4.19
CA LEU A 11 -12.62 27.37 -3.61
C LEU A 11 -11.86 26.54 -4.68
N ALA A 12 -12.43 26.38 -5.87
CA ALA A 12 -11.80 25.67 -6.98
C ALA A 12 -10.74 26.53 -7.69
N THR A 13 -10.90 27.86 -7.74
CA THR A 13 -9.95 28.78 -8.39
C THR A 13 -8.72 29.14 -7.56
N GLN A 14 -8.69 28.84 -6.26
CA GLN A 14 -7.52 29.07 -5.38
C GLN A 14 -6.52 27.91 -5.43
N VAL A 15 -6.72 26.99 -6.37
CA VAL A 15 -5.99 25.76 -6.51
C VAL A 15 -4.87 25.97 -7.53
N ASP A 16 -3.67 26.24 -7.03
CA ASP A 16 -2.45 26.30 -7.84
C ASP A 16 -1.69 24.97 -7.64
N PHE A 17 -1.66 24.12 -8.68
CA PHE A 17 -1.16 22.75 -8.62
C PHE A 17 0.01 22.49 -9.59
N GLU A 18 1.01 23.36 -9.58
CA GLU A 18 2.35 23.01 -10.05
C GLU A 18 3.37 23.05 -8.91
N SER A 19 4.26 22.04 -8.85
CA SER A 19 5.38 21.86 -7.88
C SER A 19 5.07 21.90 -6.37
N GLY A 20 3.83 22.23 -5.96
CA GLY A 20 3.44 22.53 -4.59
C GLY A 20 2.47 21.53 -3.93
N ILE A 21 2.42 20.27 -4.36
CA ILE A 21 1.49 19.29 -3.75
C ILE A 21 1.80 19.08 -2.26
N PHE A 22 3.08 19.10 -1.89
CA PHE A 22 3.53 18.96 -0.50
C PHE A 22 3.30 20.21 0.35
N SER A 23 3.45 21.43 -0.20
CA SER A 23 3.14 22.67 0.52
C SER A 23 1.64 22.86 0.75
N THR A 24 0.80 22.36 -0.14
CA THR A 24 -0.67 22.42 -0.04
C THR A 24 -1.23 21.39 0.94
N ILE A 25 -0.63 20.20 0.96
CA ILE A 25 -0.97 19.12 1.89
C ILE A 25 -0.64 19.54 3.34
N ASP A 26 0.41 20.34 3.57
CA ASP A 26 0.78 20.83 4.91
C ASP A 26 -0.02 22.03 5.40
N SER A 27 -0.70 22.80 4.53
CA SER A 27 -1.48 23.98 4.95
C SER A 27 -2.98 23.72 5.19
N GLU A 28 -3.59 22.66 4.65
CA GLU A 28 -5.07 22.58 4.58
C GLU A 28 -5.73 21.19 4.83
N SER A 29 -5.40 20.55 5.96
CA SER A 29 -6.06 19.31 6.41
C SER A 29 -7.62 19.35 6.37
N PRO A 30 -8.32 20.44 6.77
CA PRO A 30 -9.79 20.47 6.70
C PRO A 30 -10.37 20.64 5.30
N THR A 31 -9.63 21.28 4.38
CA THR A 31 -10.09 21.53 3.00
C THR A 31 -9.93 20.28 2.15
N PHE A 32 -8.86 19.51 2.33
CA PHE A 32 -8.66 18.22 1.66
C PHE A 32 -9.77 17.22 2.01
N LEU A 33 -10.19 17.16 3.29
CA LEU A 33 -11.28 16.31 3.73
C LEU A 33 -12.64 16.75 3.19
N LYS A 34 -12.92 18.05 3.19
CA LYS A 34 -14.11 18.59 2.51
C LYS A 34 -14.07 18.32 1.01
N LYS A 35 -12.90 18.29 0.39
CA LYS A 35 -12.71 17.96 -1.04
C LYS A 35 -12.96 16.47 -1.30
N LEU A 36 -12.48 15.56 -0.46
CA LEU A 36 -12.81 14.13 -0.56
C LEU A 36 -14.31 13.87 -0.32
N GLU A 37 -14.91 14.50 0.69
CA GLU A 37 -16.36 14.44 0.92
C GLU A 37 -17.16 15.08 -0.23
N LEU A 38 -16.68 16.19 -0.82
CA LEU A 38 -17.29 16.78 -2.02
C LEU A 38 -17.12 15.87 -3.24
N ILE A 39 -15.99 15.23 -3.45
CA ILE A 39 -15.77 14.27 -4.55
C ILE A 39 -16.71 13.08 -4.38
N GLN A 40 -16.87 12.58 -3.16
CA GLN A 40 -17.78 11.50 -2.83
C GLN A 40 -19.26 11.90 -3.06
N TYR A 41 -19.65 13.12 -2.68
CA TYR A 41 -20.99 13.69 -2.87
C TYR A 41 -21.29 14.12 -4.32
N TRP A 42 -20.34 14.69 -5.06
CA TRP A 42 -20.53 15.22 -6.42
C TRP A 42 -20.62 14.12 -7.48
N TYR A 43 -19.91 13.01 -7.29
CA TYR A 43 -20.00 11.87 -8.20
C TYR A 43 -21.33 11.09 -8.09
N GLU A 44 -22.16 11.36 -7.08
CA GLU A 44 -23.54 10.82 -7.04
C GLU A 44 -24.48 11.58 -8.01
N GLU A 45 -24.14 12.80 -8.43
CA GLU A 45 -25.03 13.63 -9.27
C GLU A 45 -24.53 13.88 -10.70
N GLU A 46 -23.26 14.22 -10.98
CA GLU A 46 -22.80 14.57 -12.36
C GLU A 46 -21.28 14.33 -12.57
N SER A 47 -20.86 13.23 -13.21
CA SER A 47 -19.43 12.86 -13.31
C SER A 47 -18.65 13.40 -14.53
N ALA A 48 -19.32 13.93 -15.56
CA ALA A 48 -18.68 14.18 -16.86
C ALA A 48 -17.79 15.45 -16.92
N GLN A 49 -17.88 16.34 -15.94
CA GLN A 49 -17.19 17.63 -15.97
C GLN A 49 -15.92 17.67 -15.11
N LEU A 50 -15.83 16.79 -14.11
CA LEU A 50 -14.67 16.69 -13.20
C LEU A 50 -13.45 16.04 -13.88
N GLU A 51 -13.63 15.14 -14.84
CA GLU A 51 -12.53 14.53 -15.63
C GLU A 51 -11.70 15.56 -16.41
N GLN A 52 -12.25 16.75 -16.70
CA GLN A 52 -11.55 17.81 -17.41
C GLN A 52 -10.66 18.69 -16.52
N ASP A 53 -10.87 18.66 -15.20
CA ASP A 53 -10.22 19.58 -14.25
C ASP A 53 -9.12 18.92 -13.40
N PHE A 54 -8.91 17.60 -13.53
CA PHE A 54 -7.76 16.91 -12.95
C PHE A 54 -6.56 16.92 -13.91
N PRO A 55 -5.30 17.01 -13.40
CA PRO A 55 -4.15 16.75 -14.24
C PRO A 55 -4.22 15.33 -14.81
N ALA A 56 -3.73 15.14 -16.03
CA ALA A 56 -3.81 13.86 -16.75
C ALA A 56 -3.17 12.65 -16.01
N THR A 57 -2.44 12.91 -14.92
CA THR A 57 -1.78 11.91 -14.06
C THR A 57 -2.66 11.32 -12.95
N VAL A 58 -3.89 11.84 -12.75
CA VAL A 58 -4.80 11.34 -11.70
C VAL A 58 -6.04 10.72 -12.36
N GLN A 59 -6.06 9.39 -12.45
CA GLN A 59 -7.25 8.65 -12.88
C GLN A 59 -8.06 8.19 -11.66
N ILE A 60 -9.24 8.79 -11.48
CA ILE A 60 -10.16 8.43 -10.39
C ILE A 60 -11.05 7.29 -10.87
N GLN A 61 -10.91 6.12 -10.26
CA GLN A 61 -11.82 5.00 -10.47
C GLN A 61 -12.74 4.82 -9.25
N ARG A 62 -14.02 4.48 -9.52
CA ARG A 62 -14.97 4.01 -8.50
C ARG A 62 -15.18 2.52 -8.69
N ASN A 63 -15.38 1.79 -7.58
CA ASN A 63 -15.70 0.36 -7.61
C ASN A 63 -14.69 -0.41 -8.45
N VAL A 64 -13.41 -0.34 -8.08
CA VAL A 64 -12.40 -1.17 -8.74
C VAL A 64 -12.72 -2.62 -8.36
N GLU A 65 -13.36 -3.33 -9.29
CA GLU A 65 -13.44 -4.79 -9.22
C GLU A 65 -12.05 -5.32 -9.51
N LEU A 66 -11.34 -5.65 -8.45
CA LEU A 66 -10.04 -6.29 -8.56
C LEU A 66 -10.26 -7.80 -8.57
N GLU A 67 -9.95 -8.44 -9.71
CA GLU A 67 -9.98 -9.89 -9.83
C GLU A 67 -8.76 -10.47 -9.11
N GLY A 68 -8.96 -10.97 -7.89
CA GLY A 68 -7.93 -11.75 -7.19
C GLY A 68 -7.57 -13.01 -7.98
N THR A 69 -6.28 -13.22 -8.21
CA THR A 69 -5.70 -14.31 -9.03
C THR A 69 -5.61 -15.66 -8.29
N GLY A 70 -6.02 -15.73 -7.02
CA GLY A 70 -5.91 -16.91 -6.16
C GLY A 70 -7.00 -18.00 -6.36
N SER A 71 -6.57 -19.27 -6.35
CA SER A 71 -7.35 -20.46 -6.73
C SER A 71 -8.44 -20.93 -5.74
N SER A 72 -8.95 -20.10 -4.83
CA SER A 72 -10.03 -20.51 -3.92
C SER A 72 -11.13 -19.47 -3.77
N ARG A 73 -12.31 -19.79 -4.35
CA ARG A 73 -13.61 -19.10 -4.23
C ARG A 73 -13.54 -17.56 -4.16
N PHE A 74 -13.67 -16.94 -5.33
CA PHE A 74 -13.88 -15.51 -5.55
C PHE A 74 -14.83 -14.86 -4.52
N ILE A 75 -14.26 -14.19 -3.52
CA ILE A 75 -14.98 -13.19 -2.75
C ILE A 75 -14.74 -11.87 -3.50
N LYS A 76 -15.71 -11.43 -4.29
CA LYS A 76 -15.70 -10.07 -4.85
C LYS A 76 -15.93 -9.10 -3.71
N LEU A 77 -14.86 -8.59 -3.11
CA LEU A 77 -14.93 -7.44 -2.22
C LEU A 77 -14.80 -6.19 -3.07
N GLN A 78 -15.87 -5.41 -3.16
CA GLN A 78 -15.80 -4.04 -3.68
C GLN A 78 -15.42 -3.12 -2.52
N LEU A 79 -14.35 -2.36 -2.69
CA LEU A 79 -13.99 -1.30 -1.75
C LEU A 79 -14.46 0.05 -2.28
N ASP A 80 -15.29 0.73 -1.48
CA ASP A 80 -15.65 2.11 -1.73
C ASP A 80 -14.43 2.99 -1.44
N GLY A 81 -13.89 3.62 -2.49
CA GLY A 81 -12.69 4.44 -2.35
C GLY A 81 -12.41 5.34 -3.53
N VAL A 82 -11.37 6.16 -3.37
CA VAL A 82 -10.78 6.99 -4.42
C VAL A 82 -9.40 6.44 -4.71
N PHE A 83 -9.14 6.11 -5.97
CA PHE A 83 -7.85 5.58 -6.43
C PHE A 83 -7.16 6.63 -7.30
N PHE A 84 -5.84 6.72 -7.24
CA PHE A 84 -5.06 7.66 -8.03
C PHE A 84 -3.61 7.20 -8.15
N GLU A 85 -2.96 7.56 -9.25
CA GLU A 85 -1.54 7.34 -9.44
C GLU A 85 -0.72 8.50 -8.87
N VAL A 86 0.48 8.19 -8.38
CA VAL A 86 1.47 9.17 -7.92
C VAL A 86 2.80 8.90 -8.59
N ASP A 87 3.44 9.95 -9.10
CA ASP A 87 4.79 9.88 -9.68
C ASP A 87 5.85 9.83 -8.55
N THR A 88 5.89 8.72 -7.81
CA THR A 88 6.93 8.44 -6.82
C THR A 88 7.15 6.93 -6.71
N PRO A 89 8.41 6.48 -6.55
CA PRO A 89 8.70 5.08 -6.21
C PRO A 89 8.42 4.77 -4.73
N ASP A 90 8.26 5.79 -3.88
CA ASP A 90 8.04 5.65 -2.43
C ASP A 90 6.55 5.84 -2.08
N ALA A 91 5.73 4.84 -2.42
CA ALA A 91 4.30 4.79 -2.09
C ALA A 91 4.06 4.84 -0.58
N ILE A 92 4.91 4.15 0.19
CA ILE A 92 4.80 4.01 1.65
C ILE A 92 4.82 5.39 2.31
N SER A 93 5.78 6.26 1.96
CA SER A 93 5.85 7.62 2.49
C SER A 93 4.58 8.43 2.18
N VAL A 94 3.99 8.25 1.00
CA VAL A 94 2.73 8.91 0.64
C VAL A 94 1.58 8.40 1.49
N ILE A 95 1.45 7.07 1.65
CA ILE A 95 0.43 6.43 2.47
C ILE A 95 0.51 6.91 3.92
N LEU A 96 1.70 6.91 4.52
CA LEU A 96 1.90 7.36 5.90
C LEU A 96 1.53 8.84 6.08
N ARG A 97 1.86 9.71 5.11
CA ARG A 97 1.46 11.13 5.13
C ARG A 97 -0.04 11.30 5.00
N LEU A 98 -0.69 10.59 4.07
CA LEU A 98 -2.14 10.62 3.88
C LEU A 98 -2.87 10.17 5.15
N ARG A 99 -2.38 9.11 5.79
CA ARG A 99 -3.02 8.51 6.97
C ARG A 99 -3.15 9.50 8.12
N SER A 100 -2.15 10.37 8.33
CA SER A 100 -2.20 11.44 9.35
C SER A 100 -3.26 12.51 9.10
N LYS A 101 -3.81 12.57 7.88
CA LYS A 101 -4.72 13.63 7.41
C LYS A 101 -6.13 13.10 7.11
N LEU A 102 -6.32 11.80 7.04
CA LEU A 102 -7.60 11.16 6.70
C LEU A 102 -8.56 11.08 7.90
N PRO A 103 -9.88 11.11 7.68
CA PRO A 103 -10.85 10.92 8.75
C PRO A 103 -10.80 9.48 9.25
N LYS A 104 -11.29 9.27 10.47
CA LYS A 104 -11.44 7.93 11.03
C LYS A 104 -12.27 7.04 10.08
N GLY A 105 -11.76 5.84 9.81
CA GLY A 105 -12.39 4.86 8.93
C GLY A 105 -11.98 4.94 7.46
N TYR A 106 -11.17 5.93 7.06
CA TYR A 106 -10.51 5.93 5.75
C TYR A 106 -9.06 5.47 5.90
N MET A 107 -8.64 4.54 5.04
CA MET A 107 -7.29 4.01 5.02
C MET A 107 -6.68 4.18 3.62
N PRO A 108 -5.48 4.77 3.54
CA PRO A 108 -4.70 4.71 2.32
C PRO A 108 -4.03 3.33 2.20
N ILE A 109 -4.05 2.76 0.99
CA ILE A 109 -3.45 1.49 0.62
C ILE A 109 -2.64 1.64 -0.67
N THR A 110 -1.57 0.86 -0.83
CA THR A 110 -0.88 0.68 -2.12
C THR A 110 -1.50 -0.49 -2.86
N LEU A 111 -1.57 -0.35 -4.19
CA LEU A 111 -1.99 -1.40 -5.11
C LEU A 111 -0.84 -1.80 -6.06
N ASP A 112 0.41 -1.44 -5.71
CA ASP A 112 1.56 -1.62 -6.60
C ASP A 112 1.87 -3.09 -6.92
N PHE A 113 1.63 -4.00 -5.98
CA PHE A 113 1.80 -5.45 -6.20
C PHE A 113 0.83 -5.97 -7.26
N GLN A 114 -0.42 -5.52 -7.19
CA GLN A 114 -1.44 -5.89 -8.17
C GLN A 114 -1.20 -5.25 -9.53
N ARG A 115 -0.77 -3.98 -9.57
CA ARG A 115 -0.38 -3.31 -10.82
C ARG A 115 0.77 -4.06 -11.50
N ARG A 116 1.76 -4.54 -10.73
CA ARG A 116 2.83 -5.38 -11.27
C ARG A 116 2.27 -6.67 -11.86
N GLU A 117 1.43 -7.42 -11.15
CA GLU A 117 0.79 -8.64 -11.70
C GLU A 117 -0.01 -8.39 -13.00
N GLU A 118 -0.72 -7.26 -13.10
CA GLU A 118 -1.47 -6.88 -14.29
C GLU A 118 -0.55 -6.47 -15.44
N LEU A 119 0.51 -5.70 -15.16
CA LEU A 119 1.53 -5.31 -16.13
C LEU A 119 2.39 -6.50 -16.59
N LEU A 120 2.56 -7.55 -15.77
CA LEU A 120 3.19 -8.81 -16.20
C LEU A 120 2.38 -9.51 -17.32
N LYS A 121 1.10 -9.18 -17.48
CA LYS A 121 0.22 -9.70 -18.56
C LYS A 121 0.30 -8.87 -19.84
N GLU A 122 0.81 -7.63 -19.79
CA GLU A 122 0.91 -6.70 -20.92
C GLU A 122 2.39 -6.27 -21.13
N ASP A 123 3.06 -6.83 -22.14
CA ASP A 123 4.42 -6.49 -22.61
C ASP A 123 5.41 -5.93 -21.54
N PHE A 124 6.02 -6.89 -20.83
CA PHE A 124 6.94 -6.78 -19.68
C PHE A 124 8.00 -5.67 -19.71
N GLU A 125 8.61 -5.36 -20.87
CA GLU A 125 9.78 -4.45 -20.93
C GLU A 125 9.43 -2.96 -20.98
N GLU A 126 8.29 -2.57 -21.57
CA GLU A 126 7.87 -1.16 -21.64
C GLU A 126 7.14 -0.72 -20.36
N ALA A 127 6.44 -1.66 -19.72
CA ALA A 127 5.74 -1.45 -18.46
C ALA A 127 6.70 -1.24 -17.27
N LEU A 128 7.75 -2.06 -17.13
CA LEU A 128 8.71 -1.96 -16.02
C LEU A 128 9.51 -0.65 -16.02
N GLY A 129 9.81 -0.11 -17.21
CA GLY A 129 10.55 1.15 -17.35
C GLY A 129 9.76 2.38 -16.90
N ASN A 130 8.43 2.38 -17.02
CA ASN A 130 7.55 3.48 -16.62
C ASN A 130 6.85 3.25 -15.27
N SER A 131 6.65 1.99 -14.83
CA SER A 131 5.96 1.70 -13.56
C SER A 131 6.86 1.86 -12.33
N ALA A 132 8.19 1.80 -12.49
CA ALA A 132 9.12 2.02 -11.39
C ALA A 132 9.04 3.45 -10.83
N GLU A 133 8.49 4.40 -11.59
CA GLU A 133 8.33 5.79 -11.18
C GLU A 133 6.91 6.13 -10.72
N ARG A 134 5.95 5.18 -10.81
CA ARG A 134 4.53 5.43 -10.54
C ARG A 134 3.90 4.39 -9.64
N SER A 135 3.34 4.85 -8.53
CA SER A 135 2.57 4.02 -7.61
C SER A 135 1.07 4.28 -7.71
N LEU A 136 0.26 3.23 -7.58
CA LEU A 136 -1.19 3.32 -7.50
C LEU A 136 -1.63 3.28 -6.04
N ILE A 137 -2.32 4.34 -5.59
CA ILE A 137 -2.78 4.50 -4.21
C ILE A 137 -4.31 4.52 -4.18
N GLY A 138 -4.90 3.76 -3.27
CA GLY A 138 -6.32 3.79 -2.94
C GLY A 138 -6.55 4.43 -1.58
N VAL A 139 -7.54 5.30 -1.46
CA VAL A 139 -8.08 5.76 -0.17
C VAL A 139 -9.47 5.16 -0.03
N VAL A 140 -9.56 4.12 0.79
CA VAL A 140 -10.73 3.27 0.93
C VAL A 140 -11.38 3.45 2.30
N LYS A 141 -12.71 3.34 2.36
CA LYS A 141 -13.42 3.32 3.64
C LYS A 141 -13.51 1.89 4.16
N LEU A 142 -12.93 1.64 5.32
CA LEU A 142 -12.87 0.33 5.96
C LEU A 142 -13.38 0.42 7.40
N ASP A 143 -14.14 -0.59 7.81
CA ASP A 143 -14.53 -0.79 9.20
C ASP A 143 -13.42 -1.52 9.98
N ASP A 144 -12.63 -2.33 9.29
CA ASP A 144 -11.53 -3.14 9.81
C ASP A 144 -10.36 -3.16 8.80
N HIS A 145 -9.13 -2.94 9.25
CA HIS A 145 -7.96 -2.92 8.36
C HIS A 145 -7.65 -4.30 7.74
N PHE A 146 -8.12 -5.41 8.33
CA PHE A 146 -7.98 -6.75 7.76
C PHE A 146 -8.80 -6.95 6.49
N GLN A 147 -9.79 -6.09 6.24
CA GLN A 147 -10.51 -6.06 4.97
C GLN A 147 -9.59 -5.80 3.77
N ILE A 148 -8.39 -5.23 3.98
CA ILE A 148 -7.36 -5.08 2.94
C ILE A 148 -6.86 -6.45 2.48
N VAL A 149 -6.52 -7.34 3.42
CA VAL A 149 -6.05 -8.71 3.11
C VAL A 149 -7.15 -9.50 2.42
N GLN A 150 -8.40 -9.35 2.89
CA GLN A 150 -9.55 -10.00 2.27
C GLN A 150 -9.79 -9.48 0.84
N PHE A 151 -9.64 -8.18 0.64
CA PHE A 151 -9.82 -7.53 -0.65
C PHE A 151 -8.82 -8.02 -1.69
N PHE A 152 -7.53 -8.08 -1.34
CA PHE A 152 -6.51 -8.63 -2.24
C PHE A 152 -6.61 -10.15 -2.40
N GLY A 153 -7.35 -10.83 -1.53
CA GLY A 153 -7.44 -12.29 -1.54
C GLY A 153 -6.10 -12.96 -1.24
N THR A 154 -5.20 -12.27 -0.53
CA THR A 154 -3.84 -12.71 -0.25
C THR A 154 -3.83 -14.10 0.38
N ALA A 155 -3.00 -15.00 -0.16
CA ALA A 155 -2.80 -16.35 0.34
C ALA A 155 -1.40 -16.85 -0.04
N ALA A 156 -0.84 -17.79 0.73
CA ALA A 156 0.44 -18.42 0.44
C ALA A 156 0.22 -19.89 0.10
N GLY A 157 -0.16 -20.16 -1.15
CA GLY A 157 -0.50 -21.52 -1.59
C GLY A 157 0.64 -22.53 -1.38
N ASN A 158 1.87 -22.10 -1.59
CA ASN A 158 3.08 -22.94 -1.44
C ASN A 158 3.38 -23.29 0.02
N TYR A 159 2.85 -22.51 0.96
CA TYR A 159 3.01 -22.70 2.41
C TYR A 159 1.72 -23.17 3.10
N GLU A 160 0.71 -23.56 2.32
CA GLU A 160 -0.61 -23.97 2.81
C GLU A 160 -1.32 -22.90 3.68
N LEU A 161 -0.98 -21.62 3.54
CA LEU A 161 -1.64 -20.54 4.26
C LEU A 161 -2.79 -19.97 3.44
N SER A 162 -4.01 -20.09 3.96
CA SER A 162 -5.16 -19.41 3.38
C SER A 162 -5.22 -17.93 3.80
N ASN A 163 -6.03 -17.14 3.11
CA ASN A 163 -6.35 -15.76 3.50
C ASN A 163 -6.80 -15.63 4.97
N VAL A 164 -7.55 -16.61 5.46
CA VAL A 164 -8.01 -16.67 6.85
C VAL A 164 -6.85 -16.95 7.81
N ASP A 165 -5.91 -17.80 7.44
CA ASP A 165 -4.74 -18.12 8.26
C ASP A 165 -3.80 -16.91 8.39
N ILE A 166 -3.60 -16.18 7.28
CA ILE A 166 -2.88 -14.90 7.27
C ILE A 166 -3.55 -13.91 8.23
N ILE A 167 -4.87 -13.68 8.10
CA ILE A 167 -5.59 -12.76 8.99
C ILE A 167 -5.49 -13.19 10.47
N ASN A 168 -5.61 -14.49 10.75
CA ASN A 168 -5.47 -15.03 12.12
C ASN A 168 -4.07 -14.78 12.69
N LYS A 169 -3.02 -14.95 11.88
CA LYS A 169 -1.63 -14.65 12.27
C LYS A 169 -1.47 -13.16 12.60
N LEU A 170 -1.99 -12.27 11.75
CA LEU A 170 -1.90 -10.84 11.99
C LEU A 170 -2.64 -10.42 13.27
N HIS A 171 -3.83 -10.99 13.55
CA HIS A 171 -4.51 -10.80 14.84
C HIS A 171 -3.70 -11.31 16.05
N ALA A 172 -2.85 -12.31 15.86
CA ALA A 172 -1.93 -12.75 16.91
C ALA A 172 -0.83 -11.70 17.14
N TRP A 173 -0.28 -11.13 16.07
CA TRP A 173 0.71 -10.06 16.14
C TRP A 173 0.17 -8.76 16.74
N GLU A 174 -1.11 -8.42 16.54
CA GLU A 174 -1.72 -7.22 17.17
C GLU A 174 -1.67 -7.25 18.70
N LYS A 175 -1.51 -8.45 19.30
CA LYS A 175 -1.38 -8.60 20.76
C LYS A 175 0.06 -8.33 21.23
N LEU A 176 1.02 -8.33 20.32
CA LEU A 176 2.45 -8.23 20.59
C LEU A 176 3.02 -6.86 20.16
N CYS A 177 2.44 -6.27 19.11
CA CYS A 177 2.92 -5.03 18.51
C CYS A 177 1.79 -4.28 17.78
N ASP A 178 2.03 -3.00 17.54
CA ASP A 178 1.16 -2.16 16.72
C ASP A 178 1.72 -2.08 15.30
N PHE A 179 0.92 -2.44 14.31
CA PHE A 179 1.28 -2.34 12.90
C PHE A 179 0.08 -1.92 12.05
N GLU A 180 0.38 -1.67 10.78
CA GLU A 180 -0.55 -1.23 9.78
C GLU A 180 -0.36 -2.04 8.50
N ILE A 181 -1.46 -2.44 7.89
CA ILE A 181 -1.45 -3.05 6.56
C ILE A 181 -1.38 -1.93 5.54
N MET A 182 -0.35 -1.98 4.69
CA MET A 182 -0.06 -0.96 3.68
C MET A 182 -0.64 -1.33 2.33
N GLY A 183 -0.66 -2.61 2.00
CA GLY A 183 -1.19 -3.15 0.75
C GLY A 183 -0.86 -4.63 0.62
N GLY A 184 -1.16 -5.20 -0.53
CA GLY A 184 -0.83 -6.59 -0.84
C GLY A 184 -1.20 -6.95 -2.27
N GLY A 185 -1.08 -8.24 -2.57
CA GLY A 185 -1.43 -8.88 -3.83
C GLY A 185 -1.89 -10.32 -3.59
N GLY A 186 -1.87 -11.15 -4.62
CA GLY A 186 -2.34 -12.54 -4.52
C GLY A 186 -1.52 -13.36 -3.52
N ASP A 187 -0.21 -13.19 -3.53
CA ASP A 187 0.80 -13.88 -2.72
C ASP A 187 1.76 -12.90 -2.03
N THR A 188 1.35 -11.64 -1.89
CA THR A 188 2.15 -10.59 -1.26
C THR A 188 1.36 -9.80 -0.22
N LEU A 189 2.05 -9.32 0.81
CA LEU A 189 1.48 -8.49 1.87
C LEU A 189 2.52 -7.51 2.39
N GLU A 190 2.15 -6.26 2.61
CA GLU A 190 3.07 -5.26 3.16
C GLU A 190 2.55 -4.69 4.48
N LEU A 191 3.42 -4.70 5.49
CA LEU A 191 3.14 -4.15 6.82
C LEU A 191 4.12 -3.03 7.18
N ALA A 192 3.63 -2.02 7.89
CA ALA A 192 4.42 -1.01 8.56
C ALA A 192 4.18 -1.07 10.07
N PHE A 193 5.25 -1.20 10.85
CA PHE A 193 5.21 -1.28 12.31
C PHE A 193 5.28 0.11 12.95
N LYS A 194 4.45 0.34 13.96
CA LYS A 194 4.56 1.49 14.87
C LYS A 194 5.36 1.13 16.11
N THR A 195 5.17 -0.09 16.58
CA THR A 195 5.92 -0.70 17.67
C THR A 195 6.30 -2.11 17.25
N LEU A 196 7.32 -2.67 17.90
CA LEU A 196 7.71 -4.06 17.74
C LEU A 196 7.61 -4.73 19.14
N PRO A 197 7.52 -6.07 19.25
CA PRO A 197 7.43 -6.79 20.54
C PRO A 197 8.74 -6.80 21.32
N GLU A 198 8.70 -6.75 22.66
CA GLU A 198 9.93 -6.72 23.50
C GLU A 198 10.92 -7.84 23.18
N ASP A 199 10.44 -9.06 22.96
CA ASP A 199 11.25 -10.19 22.49
C ASP A 199 11.38 -10.17 20.97
N ARG A 200 12.35 -9.39 20.49
CA ARG A 200 12.63 -9.18 19.07
C ARG A 200 13.04 -10.47 18.36
N LEU A 201 13.83 -11.31 19.03
CA LEU A 201 14.36 -12.52 18.44
C LEU A 201 13.25 -13.52 18.19
N ALA A 202 12.40 -13.77 19.20
CA ALA A 202 11.25 -14.65 19.04
C ALA A 202 10.26 -14.12 17.98
N PHE A 203 10.10 -12.80 17.87
CA PHE A 203 9.28 -12.22 16.82
C PHE A 203 9.88 -12.41 15.42
N ALA A 204 11.20 -12.25 15.26
CA ALA A 204 11.87 -12.48 13.98
C ALA A 204 11.80 -13.95 13.55
N GLU A 205 11.96 -14.90 14.48
CA GLU A 205 11.70 -16.33 14.22
C GLU A 205 10.26 -16.56 13.72
N ASP A 206 9.28 -15.94 14.39
CA ASP A 206 7.87 -16.06 14.04
C ASP A 206 7.49 -15.38 12.70
N VAL A 207 8.25 -14.36 12.29
CA VAL A 207 8.18 -13.69 10.98
C VAL A 207 8.78 -14.58 9.89
N TYR A 208 9.95 -15.18 10.15
CA TYR A 208 10.58 -16.13 9.22
C TYR A 208 9.71 -17.37 9.00
N ASP A 209 9.19 -17.97 10.07
CA ASP A 209 8.27 -19.12 9.98
C ASP A 209 6.99 -18.78 9.20
N PHE A 210 6.56 -17.52 9.23
CA PHE A 210 5.39 -17.05 8.50
C PHE A 210 5.66 -16.83 7.00
N CYS A 211 6.87 -16.40 6.64
CA CYS A 211 7.26 -16.14 5.26
C CYS A 211 8.77 -16.42 5.09
N PRO A 212 9.16 -17.70 4.90
CA PRO A 212 10.57 -18.07 4.78
C PRO A 212 11.27 -17.39 3.61
N ASP A 213 10.55 -17.17 2.50
CA ASP A 213 11.04 -16.50 1.29
C ASP A 213 11.61 -15.10 1.53
N LEU A 214 11.17 -14.43 2.61
CA LEU A 214 11.74 -13.14 3.02
C LEU A 214 13.27 -13.22 3.18
N MET A 215 13.77 -14.37 3.64
CA MET A 215 15.19 -14.66 3.74
C MET A 215 15.63 -15.62 2.63
N ASP A 216 14.93 -16.73 2.41
CA ASP A 216 15.38 -17.76 1.46
C ASP A 216 15.53 -17.24 0.01
N GLN A 217 14.76 -16.22 -0.35
CA GLN A 217 14.79 -15.58 -1.67
C GLN A 217 15.02 -14.06 -1.60
N GLY A 218 15.17 -13.52 -0.40
CA GLY A 218 15.36 -12.10 -0.14
C GLY A 218 16.68 -11.80 0.57
N TYR A 219 16.97 -10.51 0.71
CA TYR A 219 18.13 -10.06 1.48
C TYR A 219 17.68 -9.10 2.58
N VAL A 220 17.80 -9.55 3.83
CA VAL A 220 17.47 -8.74 5.03
C VAL A 220 18.72 -8.26 5.76
N GLY A 221 19.90 -8.75 5.36
CA GLY A 221 21.19 -8.39 5.95
C GLY A 221 21.55 -6.90 5.89
N PRO A 222 22.72 -6.53 6.45
CA PRO A 222 23.22 -5.17 6.40
C PRO A 222 23.35 -4.65 4.96
N PRO A 223 23.05 -3.38 4.68
CA PRO A 223 23.24 -2.84 3.33
C PRO A 223 24.66 -3.09 2.82
N LEU A 224 24.78 -3.74 1.67
CA LEU A 224 26.07 -3.93 1.03
C LEU A 224 26.57 -2.56 0.50
N GLY A 225 27.86 -2.30 0.66
CA GLY A 225 28.45 -1.01 0.32
C GLY A 225 28.40 -0.68 -1.17
N GLU A 226 28.66 0.59 -1.52
CA GLU A 226 28.79 1.01 -2.92
C GLU A 226 29.86 0.17 -3.64
N GLY A 227 29.45 -0.50 -4.73
CA GLY A 227 30.33 -1.36 -5.52
C GLY A 227 30.22 -2.86 -5.24
N ALA A 228 29.29 -3.29 -4.38
CA ALA A 228 28.98 -4.70 -4.18
C ALA A 228 28.62 -5.39 -5.52
N THR A 229 29.21 -6.56 -5.71
CA THR A 229 28.99 -7.42 -6.88
C THR A 229 27.87 -8.42 -6.62
N MET A 230 27.37 -9.05 -7.68
CA MET A 230 26.37 -10.13 -7.53
C MET A 230 26.90 -11.31 -6.71
N GLU A 231 28.21 -11.56 -6.72
CA GLU A 231 28.85 -12.59 -5.91
C GLU A 231 28.80 -12.21 -4.42
N ASP A 232 29.08 -10.95 -4.09
CA ASP A 232 28.95 -10.44 -2.71
C ASP A 232 27.50 -10.55 -2.21
N TYR A 233 26.51 -10.29 -3.07
CA TYR A 233 25.09 -10.47 -2.74
C TYR A 233 24.73 -11.94 -2.50
N ALA A 234 25.20 -12.86 -3.35
CA ALA A 234 24.93 -14.28 -3.20
C ALA A 234 25.55 -14.83 -1.91
N GLU A 235 26.81 -14.47 -1.62
CA GLU A 235 27.48 -14.83 -0.37
C GLU A 235 26.72 -14.28 0.85
N ALA A 236 26.29 -13.02 0.80
CA ALA A 236 25.55 -12.41 1.90
C ALA A 236 24.16 -13.02 2.11
N MET A 237 23.47 -13.46 1.05
CA MET A 237 22.20 -14.18 1.15
C MET A 237 22.37 -15.57 1.77
N ASP A 238 23.46 -16.28 1.45
CA ASP A 238 23.75 -17.60 2.02
C ASP A 238 24.12 -17.53 3.52
N GLU A 239 24.55 -16.36 4.01
CA GLU A 239 25.06 -16.17 5.38
C GLU A 239 24.11 -15.43 6.34
N GLN A 240 23.01 -14.86 5.85
CA GLN A 240 22.10 -14.05 6.68
C GLN A 240 21.45 -14.87 7.81
N THR A 241 21.26 -14.25 8.98
CA THR A 241 20.73 -14.89 10.19
C THR A 241 19.41 -14.28 10.67
N ILE A 242 18.79 -14.90 11.67
CA ILE A 242 17.60 -14.35 12.32
C ILE A 242 17.92 -13.01 13.00
N GLU A 243 19.13 -12.83 13.50
CA GLU A 243 19.59 -11.54 14.03
C GLU A 243 19.65 -10.46 12.95
N ASP A 244 20.01 -10.79 11.71
CA ASP A 244 19.92 -9.85 10.59
C ASP A 244 18.47 -9.44 10.31
N LEU A 245 17.52 -10.38 10.44
CA LEU A 245 16.10 -10.07 10.35
C LEU A 245 15.62 -9.18 11.51
N VAL A 246 16.13 -9.37 12.73
CA VAL A 246 15.88 -8.44 13.85
C VAL A 246 16.35 -7.03 13.48
N ASP A 247 17.60 -6.90 13.05
CA ASP A 247 18.20 -5.61 12.67
C ASP A 247 17.43 -4.97 11.49
N TYR A 248 16.97 -5.78 10.54
CA TYR A 248 16.12 -5.34 9.44
C TYR A 248 14.80 -4.75 9.94
N LEU A 249 14.09 -5.45 10.82
CA LEU A 249 12.80 -5.00 11.35
C LEU A 249 12.97 -3.71 12.16
N GLU A 250 14.01 -3.58 12.98
CA GLU A 250 14.29 -2.38 13.76
C GLU A 250 14.71 -1.19 12.89
N ARG A 251 15.49 -1.44 11.84
CA ARG A 251 15.94 -0.40 10.91
C ARG A 251 14.81 0.14 10.05
N ASN A 252 13.98 -0.75 9.51
CA ASN A 252 12.98 -0.39 8.51
C ASN A 252 11.61 -0.08 9.10
N MET A 253 11.27 -0.68 10.25
CA MET A 253 9.91 -0.61 10.83
C MET A 253 8.82 -0.94 9.80
N ALA A 254 9.14 -1.78 8.82
CA ALA A 254 8.27 -2.25 7.76
C ALA A 254 8.80 -3.57 7.19
N VAL A 255 7.90 -4.38 6.66
CA VAL A 255 8.24 -5.67 6.02
C VAL A 255 7.27 -5.95 4.87
N GLY A 256 7.82 -6.36 3.74
CA GLY A 256 7.07 -6.91 2.62
C GLY A 256 7.22 -8.42 2.62
N PHE A 257 6.11 -9.12 2.53
CA PHE A 257 6.02 -10.56 2.39
C PHE A 257 5.70 -10.91 0.93
N TRP A 258 6.34 -11.95 0.43
CA TRP A 258 6.02 -12.61 -0.83
C TRP A 258 6.21 -14.11 -0.63
N TRP A 259 5.29 -14.92 -1.16
CA TRP A 259 5.31 -16.37 -1.02
C TRP A 259 5.35 -17.02 -2.41
N ASP A 260 6.56 -17.35 -2.88
CA ASP A 260 6.86 -17.88 -4.23
C ASP A 260 7.03 -19.41 -4.29
#